data_AF-A0A9Q1JCB9-F1
#
_entry.id   AF-A0A9Q1JCB9-F1
#
_cell.length_a   1.000
_cell.length_b   1.000
_cell.length_c   1.000
_cell.angle_alpha   90.00
_cell.angle_beta   90.00
_cell.angle_gamma   90.00
#
_symmetry.space_group_name_H-M   'P 1'
#
loop_
_entity.id
_entity.type
_entity.pdbx_description
1 polymer ?
#
loop_
_entity_poly.entity_id
_entity_poly.type
_entity_poly.pdbx_seq_one_letter_code
_entity_poly.pdbx_strand_id
1 'polypeptide(L)'
;MDDQGLAAGLGRMQWELALCLLLAWVACYFCIWKGVKYFGKVVYFTVAFPFFLLIILFIRGVTLPGAWTGIMYYMFPDFSLIGYGYVSLRDCGDAK
;
A
#
# COMPACT_ATOMS: atom_id res chain seq x y z
N MET A 1 -4.69 -5.22 -19.64
CA MET A 1 -4.63 -5.63 -21.05
C MET A 1 -4.66 -4.36 -21.85
N ASP A 2 -3.49 -3.73 -21.95
CA ASP A 2 -3.25 -2.53 -22.73
C ASP A 2 -2.21 -2.92 -23.79
N ASP A 3 -2.59 -3.86 -24.66
CA ASP A 3 -1.61 -4.57 -25.48
C ASP A 3 -1.68 -4.28 -26.97
N GLN A 4 -2.59 -3.48 -27.53
CA GLN A 4 -2.57 -3.29 -28.99
C GLN A 4 -3.19 -2.01 -29.58
N GLY A 5 -3.49 -0.97 -28.78
CA GLY A 5 -4.11 0.28 -29.27
C GLY A 5 -3.54 1.64 -28.79
N LEU A 6 -2.68 1.71 -27.77
CA LEU A 6 -2.25 2.99 -27.14
C LEU A 6 -0.85 3.49 -27.56
N ALA A 7 -0.19 2.84 -28.52
CA ALA A 7 1.21 3.09 -28.87
C ALA A 7 1.47 4.29 -29.83
N ALA A 8 0.55 5.25 -29.93
CA ALA A 8 0.75 6.48 -30.71
C ALA A 8 1.36 7.65 -29.89
N GLY A 9 1.53 7.48 -28.58
CA GLY A 9 1.98 8.54 -27.66
C GLY A 9 2.82 8.03 -26.49
N LEU A 10 3.59 6.95 -26.68
CA LEU A 10 4.55 6.46 -25.69
C LEU A 10 5.67 7.50 -25.54
N GLY A 11 5.44 8.43 -24.62
CA GLY A 11 6.43 9.39 -24.16
C GLY A 11 7.72 8.67 -23.77
N ARG A 12 8.85 9.29 -24.13
CA ARG A 12 10.24 8.83 -23.95
C ARG A 12 10.35 7.72 -22.90
N MET A 13 10.73 6.52 -23.35
CA MET A 13 11.10 5.39 -22.51
C MET A 13 12.03 5.87 -21.39
N GLN A 14 11.52 5.89 -20.17
CA GLN A 14 12.27 6.35 -19.00
C GLN A 14 13.23 5.24 -18.59
N TRP A 15 14.44 5.33 -19.15
CA TRP A 15 15.53 4.39 -18.89
C TRP A 15 15.83 4.21 -17.39
N GLU A 16 15.54 5.21 -16.56
CA GLU A 16 15.64 5.12 -15.10
C GLU A 16 14.68 4.07 -14.52
N LEU A 17 13.43 3.99 -15.00
CA LEU A 17 12.48 2.95 -14.58
C LEU A 17 12.89 1.58 -15.09
N ALA A 18 13.37 1.50 -16.34
CA ALA A 18 13.85 0.25 -16.91
C ALA A 18 15.06 -0.30 -16.12
N LEU A 19 16.01 0.56 -15.73
CA LEU A 19 17.15 0.21 -14.88
C LEU A 19 16.72 -0.14 -13.46
N CYS A 20 15.79 0.60 -12.86
CA CYS A 20 15.24 0.30 -11.54
C CYS A 20 14.57 -1.09 -11.52
N LEU A 21 13.80 -1.41 -12.56
CA LEU A 21 13.15 -2.71 -12.72
C LEU A 21 14.18 -3.84 -12.87
N LEU A 22 15.19 -3.64 -13.72
CA LEU A 22 16.25 -4.63 -13.94
C LEU A 22 17.05 -4.88 -12.66
N LEU A 23 17.38 -3.82 -11.90
CA LEU A 23 18.03 -3.92 -10.60
C LEU A 23 17.17 -4.68 -9.57
N ALA A 24 15.88 -4.36 -9.48
CA ALA A 24 14.96 -5.06 -8.58
C ALA A 24 14.88 -6.56 -8.92
N TRP A 25 14.81 -6.89 -10.21
CA TRP A 25 14.75 -8.27 -10.67
C TRP A 25 16.03 -9.06 -10.32
N VAL A 26 17.20 -8.48 -10.59
CA VAL A 26 18.50 -9.09 -10.23
C VAL A 26 18.64 -9.22 -8.71
N ALA A 27 18.22 -8.21 -7.94
CA ALA A 27 18.24 -8.26 -6.48
C ALA A 27 17.34 -9.38 -5.95
N CYS A 28 16.11 -9.52 -6.44
CA CYS A 28 15.20 -10.61 -6.08
C CYS A 28 15.78 -11.98 -6.41
N TYR A 29 16.40 -12.12 -7.58
CA TYR A 29 17.08 -13.37 -7.95
C TYR A 29 18.24 -13.68 -7.01
N PHE A 30 19.03 -12.67 -6.64
CA PHE A 30 20.16 -12.81 -5.71
C PHE A 30 19.72 -13.18 -4.29
N CYS A 31 18.58 -12.62 -3.81
CA CYS A 31 17.98 -12.96 -2.52
C CYS A 31 17.66 -14.47 -2.40
N ILE A 32 17.28 -15.09 -3.52
CA ILE A 32 16.91 -16.51 -3.57
C ILE A 32 18.17 -17.38 -3.74
N TRP A 33 19.11 -16.96 -4.59
CA TRP A 33 20.23 -17.80 -5.02
C TRP A 33 21.32 -18.02 -3.97
N LYS A 34 21.64 -17.01 -3.15
CA LYS A 34 22.64 -17.11 -2.07
C LYS A 34 22.07 -17.53 -0.70
N GLY A 35 20.75 -17.69 -0.63
CA GLY A 35 20.06 -18.28 0.51
C GLY A 35 19.25 -17.28 1.33
N VAL A 36 17.95 -17.57 1.39
CA VAL A 36 16.93 -16.92 2.21
C VAL A 36 17.21 -17.01 3.73
N LYS A 37 18.30 -17.64 4.16
CA LYS A 37 18.65 -17.76 5.60
C LYS A 37 19.01 -16.42 6.23
N TYR A 38 19.76 -15.57 5.53
CA TYR A 38 20.13 -14.23 6.02
C TYR A 38 18.97 -13.25 5.82
N PHE A 39 18.34 -13.29 4.63
CA PHE A 39 17.16 -12.48 4.34
C PHE A 39 16.00 -12.82 5.28
N GLY A 40 15.78 -14.09 5.60
CA GLY A 40 14.80 -14.54 6.59
C GLY A 40 15.08 -13.95 7.98
N LYS A 41 16.35 -13.95 8.42
CA LYS A 41 16.78 -13.27 9.65
C LYS A 41 16.43 -11.77 9.65
N VAL A 42 16.71 -11.08 8.56
CA VAL A 42 16.36 -9.65 8.41
C VAL A 42 14.84 -9.45 8.35
N VAL A 43 14.11 -10.35 7.69
CA VAL A 43 12.63 -10.27 7.59
C VAL A 43 11.97 -10.42 8.97
N TYR A 44 12.50 -11.26 9.87
CA TYR A 44 12.00 -11.30 11.25
C TYR A 44 12.12 -9.93 11.94
N PHE A 45 13.19 -9.19 11.65
CA PHE A 45 13.34 -7.81 12.14
C PHE A 45 12.35 -6.84 11.45
N THR A 46 12.15 -6.95 10.13
CA THR A 46 11.19 -6.09 9.41
C THR A 46 9.73 -6.41 9.70
N VAL A 47 9.41 -7.57 10.29
CA VAL A 47 8.06 -7.88 10.80
C VAL A 47 7.90 -7.37 12.23
N ALA A 48 8.94 -7.52 13.06
CA ALA A 48 8.90 -6.98 14.42
C ALA A 48 8.88 -5.44 14.45
N PHE A 49 9.59 -4.79 13.53
CA PHE A 49 9.68 -3.34 13.43
C PHE A 49 8.32 -2.62 13.25
N PRO A 50 7.45 -2.99 12.28
CA PRO A 50 6.13 -2.39 12.13
C PRO A 50 5.25 -2.69 13.36
N PHE A 51 5.35 -3.86 13.98
CA PHE A 51 4.65 -4.12 15.24
C PHE A 51 5.11 -3.18 16.37
N PHE A 52 6.41 -2.95 16.48
CA PHE A 52 6.97 -2.01 17.44
C PHE A 52 6.53 -0.56 17.15
N LEU A 53 6.56 -0.15 15.88
CA LEU A 53 6.04 1.15 15.44
C LEU A 53 4.55 1.29 15.73
N LEU A 54 3.75 0.25 15.49
CA LEU A 54 2.33 0.22 15.79
C LEU A 54 2.08 0.35 17.29
N ILE A 55 2.88 -0.28 18.14
CA ILE A 55 2.77 -0.16 19.60
C ILE A 55 3.09 1.27 20.05
N ILE A 56 4.16 1.88 19.54
CA ILE A 56 4.51 3.27 19.88
C ILE A 56 3.44 4.23 19.39
N LEU A 57 2.98 4.04 18.15
CA LEU A 57 1.93 4.86 17.55
C LEU A 57 0.60 4.68 18.30
N PHE A 58 0.31 3.47 18.78
CA PHE A 58 -0.86 3.19 19.60
C PHE A 58 -0.78 3.90 20.94
N ILE A 59 0.34 3.79 21.66
CA ILE A 59 0.54 4.51 22.93
C ILE A 59 0.43 6.02 22.71
N ARG A 60 1.12 6.58 21.71
CA ARG A 60 1.01 8.00 21.36
C ARG A 60 -0.42 8.39 20.96
N GLY A 61 -1.11 7.52 20.23
CA GLY A 61 -2.49 7.70 19.79
C GLY A 61 -3.47 7.78 20.95
N VAL A 62 -3.40 6.87 21.92
CA VAL A 62 -4.27 6.88 23.11
C VAL A 62 -3.91 7.98 24.11
N THR A 63 -2.67 8.47 24.09
CA THR A 63 -2.21 9.58 24.94
C THR A 63 -2.65 10.94 24.38
N LEU A 64 -3.11 11.01 23.12
CA LEU A 64 -3.70 12.23 22.56
C LEU A 64 -5.15 12.40 23.07
N PRO A 65 -5.52 13.55 23.64
CA PRO A 65 -6.89 13.80 24.07
C PRO A 65 -7.82 13.75 22.85
N GLY A 66 -8.81 12.86 22.85
CA GLY A 66 -9.75 12.66 21.75
C GLY A 66 -9.64 11.33 20.97
N ALA A 67 -8.69 10.46 21.33
CA ALA A 67 -8.54 9.13 20.68
C ALA A 67 -9.81 8.26 20.74
N TRP A 68 -10.59 8.40 21.82
CA TRP A 68 -11.82 7.65 22.04
C TRP A 68 -12.93 7.99 21.03
N THR A 69 -13.01 9.24 20.58
CA THR A 69 -14.00 9.65 19.58
C THR A 69 -13.72 8.99 18.22
N GLY A 70 -12.43 8.83 17.87
CA GLY A 70 -12.04 8.11 16.66
C GLY A 70 -12.37 6.62 16.70
N ILE A 71 -12.17 5.96 17.86
CA ILE A 71 -12.50 4.53 18.02
C ILE A 71 -14.01 4.29 17.97
N MET A 72 -14.80 5.18 18.57
CA MET A 72 -16.26 5.13 18.57
C MET A 72 -16.82 5.28 17.15
N TYR A 73 -16.26 6.20 16.36
CA TYR A 73 -16.64 6.36 14.96
C TYR A 73 -16.32 5.13 14.09
N TYR A 74 -15.21 4.43 14.37
CA TYR A 74 -14.89 3.18 13.67
C TYR A 74 -15.82 2.01 14.04
N MET A 75 -16.23 1.90 15.30
CA MET A 75 -17.09 0.79 15.77
C MET A 75 -18.57 0.96 15.44
N PHE A 76 -19.07 2.18 15.24
CA PHE A 76 -20.45 2.44 14.84
C PHE A 76 -20.51 2.94 13.39
N PRO A 77 -20.38 2.05 12.40
CA PRO A 77 -20.58 2.43 11.01
C PRO A 77 -22.07 2.75 10.76
N ASP A 78 -22.32 3.94 10.26
CA ASP A 78 -23.64 4.33 9.75
C ASP A 78 -23.95 3.56 8.45
N PHE A 79 -24.63 2.42 8.57
CA PHE A 79 -25.13 1.62 7.44
C PHE A 79 -26.21 2.32 6.61
N SER A 80 -26.61 3.53 6.99
CA SER A 80 -27.44 4.39 6.14
C SER A 80 -26.66 4.86 4.90
N LEU A 81 -25.34 5.05 4.99
CA LEU A 81 -24.51 5.54 3.86
C LEU A 81 -24.38 4.55 2.70
N ILE A 82 -24.58 3.25 2.93
CA ILE A 82 -24.54 2.22 1.88
C ILE A 82 -25.86 2.10 1.10
N GLY A 83 -26.95 2.74 1.56
CA GLY A 83 -28.28 2.61 0.96
C GLY A 83 -28.69 3.76 0.02
N TYR A 84 -27.98 4.89 0.04
CA TYR A 84 -28.31 6.03 -0.81
C TYR A 84 -27.33 6.12 -1.98
N GLY A 85 -27.87 6.33 -3.19
CA GLY A 85 -27.16 6.30 -4.47
C GLY A 85 -26.03 7.34 -4.68
N TYR A 86 -25.58 8.06 -3.65
CA TYR A 86 -24.40 8.93 -3.73
C TYR A 86 -23.07 8.18 -3.61
N VAL A 87 -23.06 6.94 -3.09
CA VAL A 87 -21.90 6.03 -3.23
C VAL A 87 -21.75 5.58 -4.69
N SER A 88 -22.85 5.16 -5.32
CA SER A 88 -22.84 4.71 -6.72
C SER A 88 -22.57 5.83 -7.74
N LEU A 89 -22.89 7.09 -7.44
CA LEU A 89 -22.63 8.22 -8.35
C LEU A 89 -21.22 8.82 -8.22
N ARG A 90 -20.49 8.52 -7.13
CA ARG A 90 -19.05 8.80 -7.04
C ARG A 90 -18.23 7.81 -7.87
N ASP A 91 -18.73 6.58 -8.09
CA ASP A 91 -18.15 5.60 -9.05
C ASP A 91 -18.42 5.95 -10.52
N CYS A 92 -19.48 6.72 -10.83
CA CYS A 92 -19.80 7.11 -12.22
C CYS A 92 -19.11 8.43 -12.64
N GLY A 93 -18.52 9.18 -11.70
CA GLY A 93 -17.77 10.40 -11.96
C GLY A 93 -16.41 10.19 -12.64
N ASP A 94 -15.87 8.96 -12.64
CA ASP A 94 -14.71 8.54 -13.43
C ASP A 94 -15.10 7.96 -14.80
N ALA A 95 -16.35 8.15 -15.23
CA ALA A 95 -16.84 7.86 -16.58
C ALA A 95 -16.90 9.12 -17.47
N LYS A 96 -15.85 9.95 -17.47
CA LYS A 96 -15.56 10.92 -18.54
C LYS A 96 -14.07 11.21 -18.67
#